data_AF-A0A846D9E8-F1
#
_entry.id   AF-A0A846D9E8-F1
#
_cell.length_a   1.000
_cell.length_b   1.000
_cell.length_c   1.000
_cell.angle_alpha   90.00
_cell.angle_beta   90.00
_cell.angle_gamma   90.00
#
_symmetry.space_group_name_H-M   'P 1'
#
loop_
_entity.id
_entity.type
_entity.pdbx_description
1 polymer ?
#
loop_
_entity_poly.entity_id
_entity_poly.type
_entity_poly.pdbx_seq_one_letter_code
_entity_poly.pdbx_strand_id
1 'polypeptide(L)'
;MFQDIDDNWWCRVCPSGVSEIGIEAPDSAYLMTELGILLYQHLRSAPAFRYALVGLEVDEFRTFEELLDESPKLSFPGLVLSDTTWQSIKSPPTFRSFSSGYVWQPYEGEIYKPLTVSPVLKEQMNRLLVT
;
A
#
# COMPACT_ATOMS: atom_id res chain seq x y z
N MET A 1 10.62 -11.99 9.11
CA MET A 1 11.57 -11.54 8.08
C MET A 1 11.48 -12.52 6.94
N PHE A 2 11.49 -12.02 5.71
CA PHE A 2 11.41 -12.79 4.48
C PHE A 2 12.57 -12.38 3.58
N GLN A 3 12.98 -13.28 2.69
CA GLN A 3 13.99 -13.03 1.68
C GLN A 3 13.43 -13.49 0.33
N ASP A 4 13.60 -12.69 -0.72
CA ASP A 4 13.22 -13.08 -2.08
C ASP A 4 14.38 -13.75 -2.85
N ILE A 5 14.18 -14.05 -4.13
CA ILE A 5 15.15 -14.73 -4.99
C ILE A 5 16.38 -13.86 -5.32
N ASP A 6 16.25 -12.54 -5.17
CA ASP A 6 17.29 -11.54 -5.45
C ASP A 6 18.05 -11.14 -4.16
N ASP A 7 17.97 -11.98 -3.12
CA ASP A 7 18.59 -11.80 -1.81
C ASP A 7 18.10 -10.58 -1.02
N ASN A 8 16.99 -9.95 -1.42
CA ASN A 8 16.46 -8.80 -0.72
C ASN A 8 15.65 -9.21 0.51
N TRP A 9 15.89 -8.49 1.61
CA TRP A 9 15.19 -8.70 2.87
C TRP A 9 14.01 -7.75 3.04
N TRP A 10 12.90 -8.29 3.52
CA TRP A 10 11.71 -7.52 3.86
C TRP A 10 10.97 -8.09 5.08
N CYS A 11 10.03 -7.31 5.58
CA CYS A 11 9.14 -7.72 6.66
C CYS A 11 7.75 -7.15 6.44
N ARG A 12 6.75 -7.84 7.00
CA ARG A 12 5.39 -7.32 7.13
C ARG A 12 5.03 -7.23 8.59
N VAL A 13 4.24 -6.23 8.94
CA VAL A 13 3.64 -6.09 10.26
C VAL A 13 2.15 -6.25 10.09
N CYS A 14 1.58 -7.32 10.65
CA CYS A 14 0.14 -7.57 10.66
C CYS A 14 -0.33 -7.54 12.12
N PRO A 15 -1.01 -6.46 12.56
CA PRO A 15 -1.59 -6.39 13.89
C PRO A 15 -2.64 -7.48 14.09
N SER A 16 -2.65 -8.10 15.27
CA SER A 16 -3.67 -9.09 15.61
C SER A 16 -5.07 -8.48 15.68
N GLY A 17 -6.09 -9.22 15.24
CA GLY A 17 -7.49 -8.79 15.32
C GLY A 17 -7.98 -7.93 14.16
N VAL A 18 -7.19 -7.82 13.10
CA VAL A 18 -7.56 -7.16 11.84
C VAL A 18 -8.02 -8.23 10.84
N SER A 19 -8.95 -7.88 9.94
CA SER A 19 -9.36 -8.75 8.84
C SER A 19 -8.17 -9.09 7.92
N GLU A 20 -8.04 -10.36 7.56
CA GLU A 20 -7.03 -10.87 6.61
C GLU A 20 -7.58 -11.04 5.18
N ILE A 21 -8.89 -10.80 4.99
CA ILE A 21 -9.61 -10.99 3.71
C ILE A 21 -10.04 -9.65 3.09
N GLY A 22 -9.30 -8.58 3.38
CA GLY A 22 -9.57 -7.24 2.89
C GLY A 22 -10.71 -6.52 3.64
N ILE A 23 -11.31 -5.53 2.96
CA ILE A 23 -12.29 -4.59 3.53
C ILE A 23 -13.72 -5.06 3.26
N GLU A 24 -14.36 -5.70 4.23
CA GLU A 24 -15.74 -6.19 4.09
C GLU A 24 -16.81 -5.21 4.60
N ALA A 25 -16.40 -4.21 5.39
CA ALA A 25 -17.28 -3.24 6.04
C ALA A 25 -16.65 -1.84 6.15
N PRO A 26 -17.44 -0.77 6.30
CA PRO A 26 -16.92 0.57 6.56
C PRO A 26 -15.96 0.63 7.76
N ASP A 27 -16.29 -0.09 8.84
CA ASP A 27 -15.47 -0.12 10.06
C ASP A 27 -14.09 -0.74 9.80
N SER A 28 -14.01 -1.76 8.93
CA SER A 28 -12.71 -2.33 8.53
C SER A 28 -11.87 -1.35 7.71
N ALA A 29 -12.48 -0.56 6.83
CA ALA A 29 -11.76 0.48 6.07
C ALA A 29 -11.19 1.55 7.02
N TYR A 30 -11.99 1.97 8.00
CA TYR A 30 -11.55 2.93 9.02
C TYR A 30 -10.37 2.39 9.82
N LEU A 31 -10.50 1.18 10.38
CA LEU A 31 -9.45 0.55 11.17
C LEU A 31 -8.15 0.37 10.36
N MET A 32 -8.25 -0.13 9.13
CA MET A 32 -7.08 -0.31 8.27
C MET A 32 -6.42 1.04 7.91
N THR A 33 -7.22 2.09 7.74
CA THR A 33 -6.70 3.46 7.56
C THR A 33 -5.95 3.94 8.80
N GLU A 34 -6.49 3.74 10.01
CA GLU A 34 -5.81 4.10 11.26
C GLU A 34 -4.47 3.36 11.41
N LEU A 35 -4.44 2.08 11.08
CA LEU A 35 -3.22 1.27 11.11
C LEU A 35 -2.20 1.73 10.06
N GLY A 36 -2.65 2.10 8.86
CA GLY A 36 -1.80 2.71 7.85
C GLY A 36 -1.17 4.01 8.35
N ILE A 37 -1.96 4.90 8.96
CA ILE A 37 -1.47 6.14 9.56
C ILE A 37 -0.41 5.85 10.64
N LEU A 38 -0.68 4.89 11.53
CA LEU A 38 0.25 4.50 12.59
C LEU A 38 1.56 3.94 12.03
N LEU A 39 1.50 3.10 10.99
CA LEU A 39 2.69 2.60 10.28
C LEU A 39 3.55 3.76 9.77
N TYR A 40 2.95 4.73 9.07
CA TYR A 40 3.71 5.87 8.54
C TYR A 40 4.29 6.75 9.65
N GLN A 41 3.60 6.92 10.78
CA GLN A 41 4.17 7.61 11.94
C GLN A 41 5.44 6.93 12.44
N HIS A 42 5.45 5.60 12.55
CA HIS A 42 6.63 4.83 12.95
C HIS A 42 7.76 4.90 11.90
N LEU A 43 7.43 4.80 10.61
CA LEU A 43 8.40 4.84 9.51
C LEU A 43 9.23 6.12 9.48
N ARG A 44 8.70 7.26 9.96
CA ARG A 44 9.45 8.52 10.07
C ARG A 44 10.67 8.45 10.99
N SER A 45 10.72 7.46 11.88
CA SER A 45 11.79 7.25 12.86
C SER A 45 12.43 5.86 12.77
N ALA A 46 12.05 5.07 11.75
CA ALA A 46 12.56 3.72 11.58
C ALA A 46 14.04 3.70 11.17
N PRO A 47 14.74 2.58 11.39
CA PRO A 47 16.03 2.33 10.74
C PRO A 47 15.94 2.46 9.22
N ALA A 48 17.09 2.56 8.54
CA ALA A 48 17.09 2.76 7.09
C ALA A 48 16.40 1.63 6.30
N PHE A 49 15.57 1.98 5.33
CA PHE A 49 14.86 1.06 4.42
C PHE A 49 14.86 1.62 2.98
N ARG A 50 14.59 0.77 1.99
CA ARG A 50 14.53 1.19 0.57
C ARG A 50 13.15 1.69 0.16
N TYR A 51 12.13 0.94 0.56
CA TYR A 51 10.74 1.32 0.37
C TYR A 51 9.88 0.73 1.48
N ALA A 52 8.71 1.33 1.67
CA ALA A 52 7.67 0.83 2.55
C ALA A 52 6.32 1.33 2.06
N LEU A 53 5.26 0.58 2.33
CA LEU A 53 3.89 1.01 2.10
C LEU A 53 2.95 0.20 2.98
N VAL A 54 1.75 0.72 3.19
CA VAL A 54 0.62 -0.08 3.64
C VAL A 54 0.01 -0.79 2.43
N GLY A 55 -0.44 -2.03 2.62
CA GLY A 55 -1.17 -2.76 1.60
C GLY A 55 -2.25 -3.63 2.24
N LEU A 56 -3.26 -3.97 1.45
CA LEU A 56 -4.20 -5.02 1.75
C LEU A 56 -3.69 -6.32 1.13
N GLU A 57 -3.91 -7.45 1.80
CA GLU A 57 -3.57 -8.78 1.26
C GLU A 57 -2.11 -8.87 0.80
N VAL A 58 -1.18 -8.37 1.64
CA VAL A 58 0.25 -8.21 1.32
C VAL A 58 1.05 -9.51 1.24
N ASP A 59 0.40 -10.66 1.04
CA ASP A 59 1.11 -11.89 0.73
C ASP A 59 1.79 -11.73 -0.64
N GLU A 60 3.13 -11.79 -0.65
CA GLU A 60 3.97 -11.54 -1.83
C GLU A 60 3.84 -10.12 -2.41
N PHE A 61 3.57 -9.12 -1.55
CA PHE A 61 3.50 -7.75 -2.03
C PHE A 61 4.84 -7.30 -2.61
N ARG A 62 4.77 -6.86 -3.88
CA ARG A 62 5.85 -6.56 -4.83
C ARG A 62 7.28 -6.59 -4.31
N THR A 63 8.13 -7.37 -4.96
CA THR A 63 9.58 -7.32 -4.72
C THR A 63 10.15 -5.96 -5.10
N PHE A 64 11.38 -5.69 -4.67
CA PHE A 64 12.04 -4.43 -4.98
C PHE A 64 12.25 -4.27 -6.50
N GLU A 65 12.58 -5.35 -7.19
CA GLU A 65 12.82 -5.42 -8.63
C GLU A 65 11.53 -5.15 -9.40
N GLU A 66 10.42 -5.78 -9.01
CA GLU A 66 9.11 -5.54 -9.60
C GLU A 66 8.67 -4.07 -9.42
N LEU A 67 9.03 -3.44 -8.30
CA LEU A 67 8.78 -2.01 -8.07
C LEU A 67 9.58 -1.13 -9.04
N LEU A 68 10.83 -1.48 -9.34
CA LEU A 68 11.68 -0.71 -10.25
C LEU A 68 11.20 -0.81 -11.70
N ASP A 69 10.72 -1.98 -12.13
CA ASP A 69 10.25 -2.25 -13.49
C ASP A 69 9.02 -1.42 -13.89
N GLU A 70 8.23 -0.95 -12.93
CA GLU A 70 7.05 -0.11 -13.18
C GLU A 70 7.34 1.38 -13.36
N SER A 71 8.60 1.81 -13.20
CA SER A 71 9.01 3.18 -13.49
C SER A 71 8.80 3.51 -14.98
N PRO A 72 8.24 4.69 -15.34
CA PRO A 72 7.93 5.84 -14.50
C PRO A 72 6.45 5.94 -14.08
N LYS A 73 5.64 4.90 -14.29
CA LYS A 73 4.18 4.92 -14.05
C LYS A 73 3.79 4.62 -12.61
N LEU A 74 4.77 4.53 -11.72
CA LEU A 74 4.60 4.18 -10.32
C LEU A 74 3.66 5.15 -9.59
N SER A 75 2.45 4.69 -9.28
CA SER A 75 1.42 5.48 -8.62
C SER A 75 0.71 4.63 -7.57
N PHE A 76 1.32 4.58 -6.38
CA PHE A 76 0.81 3.87 -5.20
C PHE A 76 0.69 4.86 -4.05
N PRO A 77 -0.53 5.35 -3.75
CA PRO A 77 -0.76 6.16 -2.55
C PRO A 77 -0.20 5.46 -1.31
N GLY A 78 0.61 6.19 -0.54
CA GLY A 78 1.30 5.67 0.64
C GLY A 78 2.70 5.10 0.38
N LEU A 79 3.13 4.92 -0.87
CA LEU A 79 4.47 4.43 -1.16
C LEU A 79 5.53 5.42 -0.67
N VAL A 80 6.37 4.97 0.26
CA VAL A 80 7.56 5.66 0.76
C VAL A 80 8.78 5.06 0.08
N LEU A 81 9.68 5.91 -0.41
CA LEU A 81 10.95 5.53 -1.02
C LEU A 81 12.10 6.28 -0.34
N SER A 82 13.25 5.64 -0.23
CA SER A 82 14.49 6.37 0.04
C SER A 82 14.79 7.32 -1.12
N ASP A 83 15.54 8.40 -0.86
CA ASP A 83 15.96 9.34 -1.91
C ASP A 83 16.75 8.63 -3.02
N THR A 84 17.57 7.63 -2.66
CA THR A 84 18.37 6.85 -3.62
C THR A 84 17.49 6.01 -4.53
N THR A 85 16.48 5.34 -3.99
CA THR A 85 15.51 4.55 -4.77
C THR A 85 14.61 5.45 -5.62
N TRP A 86 14.18 6.59 -5.08
CA TRP A 86 13.39 7.56 -5.85
C TRP A 86 14.18 8.12 -7.05
N GLN A 87 15.46 8.41 -6.87
CA GLN A 87 16.35 8.83 -7.96
C GLN A 87 16.56 7.72 -9.01
N SER A 88 16.69 6.45 -8.60
CA SER A 88 16.87 5.34 -9.55
C SER A 88 15.64 5.13 -10.44
N ILE A 89 14.44 5.46 -9.95
CA ILE A 89 13.19 5.43 -10.75
C ILE A 89 12.91 6.76 -11.48
N LYS A 90 13.92 7.61 -11.68
CA LYS A 90 13.85 8.90 -12.41
C LYS A 90 13.01 9.98 -11.72
N SER A 91 12.93 9.93 -10.39
CA SER A 91 12.33 10.98 -9.57
C SER A 91 10.93 11.45 -10.01
N PRO A 92 9.90 10.59 -10.03
CA PRO A 92 8.56 11.00 -10.43
C PRO A 92 8.06 12.19 -9.57
N PRO A 93 7.42 13.20 -10.19
CA PRO A 93 7.07 14.46 -9.51
C PRO A 93 5.88 14.34 -8.54
N THR A 94 5.20 13.19 -8.51
CA THR A 94 4.07 12.93 -7.61
C THR A 94 4.50 12.74 -6.16
N PHE A 95 5.79 12.52 -5.91
CA PHE A 95 6.35 12.32 -4.58
C PHE A 95 6.59 13.63 -3.84
N ARG A 96 6.44 13.61 -2.52
CA ARG A 96 6.66 14.73 -1.60
C ARG A 96 7.64 14.31 -0.51
N SER A 97 8.22 15.27 0.21
CA SER A 97 9.08 14.95 1.37
C SER A 97 8.30 14.18 2.44
N PHE A 98 8.91 13.13 3.00
CA PHE A 98 8.34 12.31 4.06
C PHE A 98 9.09 12.48 5.39
N SER A 99 10.37 12.16 5.37
CA SER A 99 11.35 12.37 6.45
C SER A 99 12.73 12.58 5.82
N SER A 100 13.76 12.85 6.63
CA SER A 100 15.11 13.06 6.09
C SER A 100 15.60 11.80 5.36
N GLY A 101 15.92 11.93 4.06
CA GLY A 101 16.35 10.81 3.21
C GLY A 101 15.21 10.04 2.54
N TYR A 102 13.96 10.50 2.66
CA TYR A 102 12.79 9.81 2.14
C TYR A 102 11.76 10.74 1.51
N VAL A 103 11.14 10.22 0.45
CA VAL A 103 9.97 10.80 -0.19
C VAL A 103 8.81 9.83 -0.19
N TRP A 104 7.59 10.32 -0.36
CA TRP A 104 6.41 9.47 -0.43
C TRP A 104 5.31 10.03 -1.34
N GLN A 105 4.44 9.16 -1.82
CA GLN A 105 3.12 9.54 -2.31
C GLN A 105 2.17 9.56 -1.11
N PRO A 106 1.47 10.67 -0.82
CA PRO A 106 0.56 10.75 0.31
C PRO A 106 -0.45 9.61 0.31
N TYR A 107 -0.62 8.99 1.47
CA TYR A 107 -1.61 7.93 1.67
C TYR A 107 -3.03 8.49 1.62
N GLU A 108 -3.91 7.80 0.89
CA GLU A 108 -5.30 8.22 0.65
C GLU A 108 -6.31 7.53 1.58
N GLY A 109 -5.87 6.55 2.37
CA GLY A 109 -6.76 5.73 3.20
C GLY A 109 -7.40 4.58 2.42
N GLU A 110 -8.00 3.68 3.17
CA GLU A 110 -8.72 2.53 2.64
C GLU A 110 -10.17 2.87 2.31
N ILE A 111 -10.69 2.33 1.20
CA ILE A 111 -12.04 2.65 0.70
C ILE A 111 -12.93 1.41 0.74
N TYR A 112 -14.01 1.48 1.51
CA TYR A 112 -15.08 0.49 1.45
C TYR A 112 -15.88 0.63 0.14
N LYS A 113 -15.91 -0.45 -0.66
CA LYS A 113 -16.63 -0.52 -1.94
C LYS A 113 -17.74 -1.56 -1.88
N PRO A 114 -18.98 -1.20 -1.50
CA PRO A 114 -20.06 -2.15 -1.28
C PRO A 114 -20.42 -2.98 -2.53
N LEU A 115 -20.32 -2.40 -3.72
CA LEU A 115 -20.58 -3.11 -4.99
C LEU A 115 -19.49 -4.12 -5.36
N THR A 116 -18.28 -3.97 -4.80
CA THR A 116 -17.18 -4.92 -4.99
C THR A 116 -17.34 -6.12 -4.07
N VAL A 117 -17.75 -5.88 -2.82
CA VAL A 117 -17.69 -6.88 -1.75
C VAL A 117 -19.02 -7.58 -1.47
N SER A 118 -20.17 -6.99 -1.87
CA SER A 118 -21.49 -7.60 -1.68
C SER A 118 -21.99 -8.25 -2.97
N PRO A 119 -22.09 -9.59 -3.04
CA PRO A 119 -22.67 -10.28 -4.19
C PRO A 119 -24.11 -9.87 -4.47
N VAL A 120 -24.88 -9.58 -3.40
CA VAL A 120 -26.28 -9.16 -3.51
C VAL A 120 -26.40 -7.80 -4.18
N LEU A 121 -25.61 -6.80 -3.73
CA LEU A 121 -25.64 -5.46 -4.34
C LEU A 121 -25.09 -5.48 -5.77
N LYS A 122 -24.05 -6.30 -6.02
CA LYS A 122 -23.49 -6.50 -7.36
C LYS A 122 -24.53 -7.07 -8.33
N GLU A 123 -25.30 -8.07 -7.91
CA GLU A 123 -26.38 -8.64 -8.70
C GLU A 123 -27.51 -7.63 -8.96
N GLN A 124 -27.91 -6.86 -7.95
CA GLN A 124 -28.90 -5.80 -8.13
C GLN A 124 -28.45 -4.74 -9.14
N MET A 125 -27.18 -4.32 -9.09
CA MET A 125 -26.61 -3.37 -10.06
C MET A 125 -26.57 -3.97 -11.47
N ASN A 126 -26.12 -5.22 -11.61
CA ASN A 126 -26.07 -5.89 -12.91
C ASN A 126 -27.43 -5.94 -13.60
N ARG A 127 -28.52 -6.17 -12.85
CA ARG A 127 -29.88 -6.16 -13.41
C ARG A 127 -30.30 -4.82 -14.00
N LEU A 128 -29.80 -3.70 -13.48
CA LEU A 128 -30.05 -2.36 -14.04
C LEU A 128 -29.28 -2.10 -15.34
N LEU A 129 -28.15 -2.77 -15.54
CA LEU A 129 -27.28 -2.57 -16.71
C LEU A 129 -27.68 -3.43 -17.93
N VAL A 130 -28.56 -4.41 -17.72
CA VAL A 130 -29.06 -5.33 -18.77
C VAL A 130 -30.38 -4.84 -19.38
N THR A 131 -30.93 -3.73 -18.89
CA THR A 131 -32.04 -2.97 -19.50
C THR A 131 -31.55 -1.96 -20.52
#